data_AF-A0A0S4RGS2-F1
#
_entry.id   AF-A0A0S4RGS2-F1
#
_cell.length_a   1.000
_cell.length_b   1.000
_cell.length_c   1.000
_cell.angle_alpha   90.00
_cell.angle_beta   90.00
_cell.angle_gamma   90.00
#
_symmetry.space_group_name_H-M   'P 1'
#
loop_
_entity.id
_entity.type
_entity.pdbx_description
1 polymer ?
#
loop_
_entity_poly.entity_id
_entity_poly.type
_entity_poly.pdbx_seq_one_letter_code
_entity_poly.pdbx_strand_id
1 'polypeptide(L)'
;MISRLFFIVVLSTLAFGAQMFQSVEPSKATIVGSGENKEFCLNCGMSLTKFYKTNHVHLDKQYCSLHCLYESTKGNLPQIAQVVDTKNLNLIDAYSAFYVVGSKVKGTMSVNSKYAFANEDDAKEFQIQNGGTIMNFQKAFDEAKKDFINDKKMIKAKKEGGMYAKGKTVYETKCQKTNAKEFRNIASLKENLKKICDIQNDGELQAVALYLWDNPKINEQKQSSKIVVPKNEKCPVCGMYVDKHPNWAAVIEDENLYFDGVKDMMKYILKEKKAFEKVFVSDYYKLKKIDAKAAFYVIGSDVYGPMGNELIPFETKNEAITFAKDHNGKMIVTFKEIDEKLLEEL
;
A
#
# COMPACT_ATOMS: atom_id res chain seq x y z
N MET A 1 60.80 37.86 37.66
CA MET A 1 60.46 36.62 36.93
C MET A 1 59.35 35.90 37.68
N ILE A 2 58.08 36.16 37.37
CA ILE A 2 56.96 35.34 37.84
C ILE A 2 56.09 35.08 36.62
N SER A 3 56.32 33.93 36.00
CA SER A 3 55.53 33.45 34.86
C SER A 3 54.25 32.83 35.40
N ARG A 4 53.10 33.47 35.14
CA ARG A 4 51.78 32.91 35.43
C ARG A 4 51.47 31.83 34.39
N LEU A 5 51.55 30.57 34.79
CA LEU A 5 51.03 29.44 34.04
C LEU A 5 49.49 29.55 34.00
N PHE A 6 48.93 29.84 32.82
CA PHE A 6 47.50 29.70 32.56
C PHE A 6 47.16 28.22 32.38
N PHE A 7 46.42 27.64 33.32
CA PHE A 7 45.86 26.30 33.21
C PHE A 7 44.63 26.38 32.31
N ILE A 8 44.79 26.05 31.02
CA ILE A 8 43.67 25.94 30.08
C ILE A 8 42.95 24.62 30.40
N VAL A 9 41.80 24.73 31.08
CA VAL A 9 40.84 23.63 31.20
C VAL A 9 40.23 23.41 29.82
N VAL A 10 40.73 22.39 29.12
CA VAL A 10 40.12 21.90 27.88
C VAL A 10 38.81 21.23 28.24
N LEU A 11 37.72 22.00 28.18
CA LEU A 11 36.35 21.48 28.25
C LEU A 11 36.10 20.70 26.95
N SER A 12 36.41 19.42 26.95
CA SER A 12 36.10 18.51 25.85
C SER A 12 34.58 18.29 25.80
N THR A 13 33.87 19.15 25.09
CA THR A 13 32.49 18.91 24.69
C THR A 13 32.49 17.83 23.61
N LEU A 14 32.50 16.56 24.04
CA LEU A 14 32.13 15.45 23.18
C LEU A 14 30.65 15.62 22.84
N ALA A 15 30.38 16.27 21.71
CA ALA A 15 29.08 16.29 21.07
C ALA A 15 28.79 14.89 20.51
N PHE A 16 28.40 13.96 21.38
CA PHE A 16 27.66 12.78 20.96
C PHE A 16 26.37 13.29 20.33
N GLY A 17 26.21 13.08 19.01
CA GLY A 17 24.97 13.43 18.31
C GLY A 17 23.79 12.87 19.09
N ALA A 18 22.88 13.75 19.52
CA ALA A 18 21.82 13.40 20.46
C ALA A 18 20.96 12.26 19.87
N GLN A 19 21.19 11.04 20.37
CA GLN A 19 20.39 9.87 20.05
C GLN A 19 18.94 10.17 20.44
N MET A 20 17.99 9.83 19.56
CA MET A 20 16.57 10.03 19.85
C MET A 20 16.22 9.32 21.16
N PHE A 21 15.55 10.01 22.08
CA PHE A 21 15.24 9.48 23.41
C PHE A 21 14.58 8.09 23.37
N GLN A 22 13.75 7.83 22.36
CA GLN A 22 12.97 6.60 22.19
C GLN A 22 13.80 5.41 21.72
N SER A 23 14.96 5.67 21.10
CA SER A 23 15.78 4.64 20.48
C SER A 23 16.59 3.86 21.51
N VAL A 24 16.77 2.57 21.25
CA VAL A 24 17.63 1.68 22.04
C VAL A 24 18.48 0.83 21.12
N GLU A 25 19.55 0.26 21.66
CA GLU A 25 20.33 -0.78 20.98
C GLU A 25 19.44 -2.02 20.74
N PRO A 26 19.52 -2.68 19.56
CA PRO A 26 18.69 -3.85 19.25
C PRO A 26 18.79 -4.97 20.29
N SER A 27 19.96 -5.18 20.89
CA SER A 27 20.18 -6.20 21.93
C SER A 27 19.45 -5.93 23.25
N LYS A 28 18.99 -4.69 23.47
CA LYS A 28 18.19 -4.29 24.65
C LYS A 28 16.68 -4.33 24.38
N ALA A 29 16.26 -4.52 23.14
CA ALA A 29 14.87 -4.52 22.77
C ALA A 29 14.28 -5.94 22.82
N THR A 30 13.14 -6.07 23.49
CA THR A 30 12.30 -7.27 23.39
C THR A 30 11.33 -7.10 22.24
N ILE A 31 11.59 -7.82 21.15
CA ILE A 31 10.74 -7.81 19.95
C ILE A 31 9.75 -8.97 20.01
N VAL A 32 8.46 -8.65 20.02
CA VAL A 32 7.36 -9.63 20.05
C VAL A 32 6.83 -9.88 18.65
N GLY A 33 6.58 -11.15 18.34
CA GLY A 33 6.05 -11.61 17.06
C GLY A 33 7.01 -12.54 16.33
N SER A 34 6.52 -13.11 15.24
CA SER A 34 7.24 -14.08 14.40
C SER A 34 7.37 -13.59 12.96
N GLY A 35 8.41 -14.04 12.25
CA GLY A 35 8.65 -13.73 10.84
C GLY A 35 9.73 -12.68 10.62
N GLU A 36 10.11 -12.49 9.35
CA GLU A 36 11.21 -11.60 8.97
C GLU A 36 10.89 -10.11 9.20
N ASN A 37 9.61 -9.72 9.17
CA ASN A 37 9.18 -8.33 9.33
C ASN A 37 8.94 -7.91 10.79
N LYS A 38 9.24 -8.78 11.77
CA LYS A 38 8.95 -8.56 13.20
C LYS A 38 9.60 -7.30 13.78
N GLU A 39 10.68 -6.81 13.16
CA GLU A 39 11.41 -5.60 13.59
C GLU A 39 10.65 -4.29 13.26
N PHE A 40 9.53 -4.38 12.53
CA PHE A 40 8.76 -3.23 12.06
C PHE A 40 7.32 -3.24 12.61
N CYS A 41 6.84 -2.06 13.00
CA CYS A 41 5.44 -1.87 13.35
C CYS A 41 4.54 -2.21 12.16
N LEU A 42 3.58 -3.12 12.35
CA LEU A 42 2.72 -3.62 11.28
C LEU A 42 1.83 -2.53 10.64
N ASN A 43 1.49 -1.47 11.39
CA ASN A 43 0.62 -0.40 10.92
C ASN A 43 1.35 0.63 10.07
N CYS A 44 2.54 1.05 10.49
CA CYS A 44 3.23 2.21 9.91
C CYS A 44 4.62 1.89 9.35
N GLY A 45 5.15 0.68 9.54
CA GLY A 45 6.45 0.24 9.05
C GLY A 45 7.65 0.76 9.84
N MET A 46 7.43 1.61 10.84
CA MET A 46 8.52 2.18 11.65
C MET A 46 9.27 1.11 12.43
N SER A 47 10.59 1.25 12.54
CA SER A 47 11.46 0.34 13.31
C SER A 47 11.08 0.33 14.79
N LEU A 48 10.82 -0.86 15.34
CA LEU A 48 10.43 -1.00 16.74
C LEU A 48 11.57 -0.67 17.71
N THR A 49 12.83 -0.88 17.32
CA THR A 49 14.01 -0.55 18.15
C THR A 49 14.28 0.95 18.19
N LYS A 50 14.05 1.67 17.08
CA LYS A 50 14.19 3.14 17.03
C LYS A 50 13.14 3.89 17.86
N PHE A 51 11.96 3.31 18.04
CA PHE A 51 10.85 3.91 18.79
C PHE A 51 10.48 3.12 20.04
N TYR A 52 11.43 2.34 20.57
CA TYR A 52 11.18 1.27 21.52
C TYR A 52 10.51 1.71 22.82
N LYS A 53 10.92 2.85 23.39
CA LYS A 53 10.36 3.36 24.66
C LYS A 53 8.90 3.80 24.59
N THR A 54 8.30 3.79 23.40
CA THR A 54 6.87 4.04 23.23
C THR A 54 6.11 2.80 22.76
N ASN A 55 6.76 1.64 22.66
CA ASN A 55 6.13 0.45 22.09
C ASN A 55 5.03 -0.12 22.99
N HIS A 56 4.04 -0.71 22.34
CA HIS A 56 2.97 -1.49 22.97
C HIS A 56 2.85 -2.85 22.30
N VAL A 57 2.34 -3.85 23.03
CA VAL A 57 2.06 -5.19 22.50
C VAL A 57 0.60 -5.53 22.76
N HIS A 58 -0.06 -6.09 21.76
CA HIS A 58 -1.42 -6.63 21.86
C HIS A 58 -1.59 -7.81 20.90
N LEU A 59 -2.02 -8.96 21.43
CA LEU A 59 -2.22 -10.22 20.68
C LEU A 59 -1.01 -10.59 19.81
N ASP A 60 0.16 -10.75 20.46
CA ASP A 60 1.46 -11.11 19.84
C ASP A 60 1.96 -10.15 18.75
N LYS A 61 1.40 -8.95 18.68
CA LYS A 61 1.83 -7.90 17.75
C LYS A 61 2.35 -6.71 18.52
N GLN A 62 3.50 -6.21 18.10
CA GLN A 62 4.12 -5.03 18.66
C GLN A 62 3.90 -3.80 17.76
N TYR A 63 3.59 -2.68 18.41
CA TYR A 63 3.29 -1.40 17.78
C TYR A 63 4.28 -0.36 18.28
N CYS A 64 4.68 0.58 17.43
CA CYS A 64 5.69 1.58 17.80
C CYS A 64 5.20 2.64 18.80
N SER A 65 3.89 2.74 19.01
CA SER A 65 3.27 3.78 19.86
C SER A 65 1.85 3.42 20.27
N LEU A 66 1.34 4.14 21.28
CA LEU A 66 -0.08 4.07 21.67
C LEU A 66 -1.01 4.53 20.54
N HIS A 67 -0.56 5.45 19.67
CA HIS A 67 -1.29 5.84 18.47
C HIS A 67 -1.52 4.64 17.53
N CYS A 68 -0.46 3.88 17.25
CA CYS A 68 -0.57 2.69 16.40
C CYS A 68 -1.38 1.57 17.08
N LEU A 69 -1.26 1.39 18.40
CA LEU A 69 -2.13 0.48 19.13
C LEU A 69 -3.61 0.88 18.97
N TYR A 70 -3.94 2.15 19.25
CA TYR A 70 -5.29 2.70 19.10
C TYR A 70 -5.85 2.50 17.69
N GLU A 71 -5.03 2.76 16.66
CA GLU A 71 -5.42 2.53 15.26
C GLU A 71 -5.68 1.04 14.98
N SER A 72 -4.81 0.15 15.46
CA SER A 72 -4.93 -1.29 15.23
C SER A 72 -6.18 -1.90 15.85
N THR A 73 -6.61 -1.38 17.01
CA THR A 73 -7.82 -1.83 17.71
C THR A 73 -9.07 -1.11 17.25
N LYS A 74 -8.95 -0.23 16.23
CA LYS A 74 -10.05 0.62 15.72
C LYS A 74 -10.70 1.45 16.83
N GLY A 75 -9.88 1.90 17.78
CA GLY A 75 -10.30 2.70 18.93
C GLY A 75 -10.99 1.93 20.06
N ASN A 76 -11.08 0.61 19.97
CA ASN A 76 -11.54 -0.22 21.09
C ASN A 76 -10.39 -0.40 22.10
N LEU A 77 -10.67 -0.21 23.37
CA LEU A 77 -9.69 -0.46 24.43
C LEU A 77 -9.40 -1.97 24.50
N PRO A 78 -8.14 -2.41 24.28
CA PRO A 78 -7.79 -3.83 24.30
C PRO A 78 -7.85 -4.40 25.71
N GLN A 79 -8.47 -5.57 25.90
CA GLN A 79 -8.56 -6.24 27.21
C GLN A 79 -7.19 -6.65 27.79
N ILE A 80 -6.23 -6.94 26.91
CA ILE A 80 -4.87 -7.32 27.27
C ILE A 80 -3.92 -6.47 26.44
N ALA A 81 -3.03 -5.73 27.10
CA ALA A 81 -1.98 -4.98 26.45
C ALA A 81 -0.73 -4.93 27.34
N GLN A 82 0.44 -4.96 26.72
CA GLN A 82 1.70 -4.67 27.39
C GLN A 82 2.30 -3.39 26.82
N VAL A 83 3.18 -2.76 27.58
CA VAL A 83 3.93 -1.57 27.19
C VAL A 83 5.39 -1.72 27.61
N VAL A 84 6.30 -1.09 26.88
CA VAL A 84 7.70 -1.00 27.29
C VAL A 84 7.82 -0.01 28.45
N ASP A 85 8.46 -0.43 29.54
CA ASP A 85 8.92 0.49 30.59
C ASP A 85 10.01 1.42 30.03
N THR A 86 9.74 2.72 30.06
CA THR A 86 10.61 3.76 29.50
C THR A 86 11.99 3.77 30.14
N LYS A 87 12.11 3.40 31.43
CA LYS A 87 13.38 3.39 32.17
C LYS A 87 14.11 2.06 32.02
N ASN A 88 13.42 0.95 32.30
CA ASN A 88 14.04 -0.37 32.42
C ASN A 88 13.96 -1.24 31.16
N LEU A 89 13.21 -0.81 30.12
CA LEU A 89 13.12 -1.41 28.79
C LEU A 89 12.45 -2.79 28.70
N ASN A 90 11.99 -3.37 29.81
CA ASN A 90 11.19 -4.58 29.84
C ASN A 90 9.72 -4.31 29.47
N LEU A 91 9.04 -5.35 28.96
CA LEU A 91 7.59 -5.31 28.75
C LEU A 91 6.87 -5.52 30.09
N ILE A 92 5.92 -4.64 30.38
CA ILE A 92 5.08 -4.66 31.58
C ILE A 92 3.60 -4.65 31.18
N ASP A 93 2.73 -5.12 32.06
CA ASP A 93 1.28 -4.98 31.89
C ASP A 93 0.90 -3.51 31.79
N ALA A 94 0.24 -3.11 30.70
CA ALA A 94 -0.14 -1.73 30.46
C ALA A 94 -1.12 -1.22 31.52
N TYR A 95 -2.03 -2.07 32.01
CA TYR A 95 -3.03 -1.68 33.01
C TYR A 95 -2.43 -1.32 34.37
N SER A 96 -1.26 -1.87 34.67
CA SER A 96 -0.52 -1.61 35.90
C SER A 96 0.51 -0.47 35.76
N ALA A 97 0.68 0.09 34.56
CA ALA A 97 1.70 1.10 34.28
C ALA A 97 1.24 2.55 34.56
N PHE A 98 2.20 3.40 34.88
CA PHE A 98 2.03 4.84 35.05
C PHE A 98 2.44 5.57 33.78
N TYR A 99 1.48 6.22 33.11
CA TYR A 99 1.71 6.97 31.87
C TYR A 99 1.95 8.44 32.15
N VAL A 100 3.09 8.99 31.73
CA VAL A 100 3.30 10.43 31.63
C VAL A 100 2.88 10.90 30.23
N VAL A 101 1.79 11.65 30.18
CA VAL A 101 1.21 12.16 28.93
C VAL A 101 1.50 13.65 28.76
N GLY A 102 1.88 14.06 27.55
CA GLY A 102 2.10 15.48 27.20
C GLY A 102 3.39 16.08 27.77
N SER A 103 4.44 15.27 27.93
CA SER A 103 5.77 15.76 28.32
C SER A 103 6.46 16.52 27.18
N LYS A 104 7.50 17.30 27.51
CA LYS A 104 8.37 18.00 26.55
C LYS A 104 9.17 17.04 25.65
N VAL A 105 9.35 15.79 26.07
CA VAL A 105 9.98 14.76 25.24
C VAL A 105 8.99 14.36 24.16
N LYS A 106 9.38 14.47 22.89
CA LYS A 106 8.52 14.17 21.74
C LYS A 106 8.00 12.74 21.80
N GLY A 107 6.76 12.51 21.37
CA GLY A 107 6.19 11.17 21.25
C GLY A 107 6.50 10.51 19.90
N THR A 108 6.10 9.24 19.76
CA THR A 108 6.11 8.52 18.49
C THR A 108 4.72 8.55 17.88
N MET A 109 4.60 9.09 16.66
CA MET A 109 3.33 9.21 15.93
C MET A 109 2.24 9.99 16.69
N SER A 110 2.61 10.85 17.64
CA SER A 110 1.66 11.63 18.43
C SER A 110 2.09 13.07 18.67
N VAL A 111 1.12 13.99 18.77
CA VAL A 111 1.33 15.39 19.17
C VAL A 111 1.67 15.47 20.66
N ASN A 112 0.94 14.72 21.49
CA ASN A 112 1.23 14.58 22.91
C ASN A 112 1.91 13.24 23.17
N SER A 113 3.09 13.28 23.78
CA SER A 113 3.86 12.09 24.13
C SER A 113 3.15 11.25 25.19
N LYS A 114 3.42 9.94 25.20
CA LYS A 114 2.80 8.97 26.11
C LYS A 114 3.85 7.93 26.49
N TYR A 115 4.57 8.17 27.57
CA TYR A 115 5.63 7.30 28.10
C TYR A 115 5.12 6.52 29.30
N ALA A 116 5.38 5.23 29.36
CA ALA A 116 4.93 4.36 30.44
C ALA A 116 6.09 3.97 31.36
N PHE A 117 5.79 3.83 32.64
CA PHE A 117 6.73 3.44 33.69
C PHE A 117 6.10 2.34 34.54
N ALA A 118 6.93 1.39 34.97
CA ALA A 118 6.49 0.34 35.89
C ALA A 118 6.21 0.88 37.30
N ASN A 119 6.98 1.90 37.73
CA ASN A 119 6.92 2.49 39.05
C ASN A 119 6.42 3.95 38.99
N GLU A 120 5.61 4.35 39.95
CA GLU A 120 5.09 5.72 40.07
C GLU A 120 6.21 6.74 40.31
N ASP A 121 7.22 6.40 41.12
CA ASP A 121 8.35 7.28 41.43
C ASP A 121 9.20 7.57 40.18
N ASP A 122 9.39 6.58 39.30
CA ASP A 122 10.06 6.78 38.02
C ASP A 122 9.25 7.70 37.09
N ALA A 123 7.92 7.56 37.09
CA ALA A 123 7.02 8.45 36.36
C ALA A 123 7.07 9.89 36.92
N LYS A 124 7.11 10.05 38.24
CA LYS A 124 7.26 11.35 38.92
C LYS A 124 8.60 11.99 38.62
N GLU A 125 9.70 11.22 38.67
CA GLU A 125 11.04 11.70 38.30
C GLU A 125 11.04 12.23 36.86
N PHE A 126 10.49 11.45 35.93
CA PHE A 126 10.37 11.87 34.53
C PHE A 126 9.48 13.10 34.37
N GLN A 127 8.35 13.17 35.09
CA GLN A 127 7.42 14.30 35.08
C GLN A 127 8.06 15.58 35.62
N ILE A 128 8.85 15.51 36.70
CA ILE A 128 9.56 16.67 37.26
C ILE A 128 10.51 17.26 36.23
N GLN A 129 11.25 16.40 35.52
CA GLN A 129 12.24 16.82 34.53
C GLN A 129 11.60 17.32 33.22
N ASN A 130 10.53 16.66 32.77
CA ASN A 130 10.00 16.84 31.42
C ASN A 130 8.59 17.41 31.34
N GLY A 131 7.91 17.59 32.47
CA GLY A 131 6.50 17.93 32.55
C GLY A 131 5.57 16.79 32.13
N GLY A 132 4.31 17.13 31.85
CA GLY A 132 3.26 16.18 31.52
C GLY A 132 2.39 15.80 32.72
N THR A 133 1.45 14.90 32.50
CA THR A 133 0.48 14.46 33.51
C THR A 133 0.54 12.95 33.65
N ILE A 134 0.68 12.47 34.90
CA ILE A 134 0.64 11.04 35.21
C ILE A 134 -0.81 10.56 35.20
N MET A 135 -1.06 9.46 34.49
CA MET A 135 -2.37 8.80 34.43
C MET A 135 -2.23 7.30 34.17
N ASN A 136 -3.32 6.56 34.32
CA ASN A 136 -3.36 5.12 34.00
C ASN A 136 -3.53 4.88 32.50
N PHE A 137 -3.41 3.62 32.07
CA PHE A 137 -3.53 3.22 30.67
C PHE A 137 -4.85 3.64 30.02
N GLN A 138 -5.97 3.47 30.72
CA GLN A 138 -7.29 3.80 30.19
C GLN A 138 -7.40 5.28 29.83
N LYS A 139 -6.99 6.17 30.75
CA LYS A 139 -6.96 7.61 30.50
C LYS A 139 -5.95 7.96 29.39
N ALA A 140 -4.78 7.33 29.35
CA ALA A 140 -3.80 7.56 28.29
C ALA A 140 -4.32 7.11 26.90
N PHE A 141 -5.11 6.04 26.86
CA PHE A 141 -5.77 5.55 25.65
C PHE A 141 -6.89 6.52 25.21
N ASP A 142 -7.64 7.09 26.15
CA ASP A 142 -8.61 8.15 25.87
C ASP A 142 -7.94 9.44 25.35
N GLU A 143 -6.77 9.81 25.88
CA GLU A 143 -5.99 10.90 25.31
C GLU A 143 -5.49 10.57 23.88
N ALA A 144 -5.11 9.31 23.61
CA ALA A 144 -4.76 8.90 22.25
C ALA A 144 -5.96 9.01 21.29
N LYS A 145 -7.18 8.69 21.76
CA LYS A 145 -8.42 8.89 21.01
C LYS A 145 -8.66 10.37 20.66
N LYS A 146 -8.51 11.27 21.64
CA LYS A 146 -8.67 12.72 21.44
C LYS A 146 -7.63 13.27 20.46
N ASP A 147 -6.39 12.82 20.59
CA ASP A 147 -5.27 13.26 19.75
C ASP A 147 -5.34 12.71 18.32
N PHE A 148 -6.01 11.58 18.09
CA PHE A 148 -5.89 10.77 16.88
C PHE A 148 -6.07 11.56 15.57
N ILE A 149 -7.04 12.47 15.51
CA ILE A 149 -7.27 13.29 14.31
C ILE A 149 -6.13 14.27 14.06
N ASN A 150 -5.61 14.90 15.11
CA ASN A 150 -4.51 15.85 15.00
C ASN A 150 -3.18 15.13 14.72
N ASP A 151 -2.97 13.96 15.31
CA ASP A 151 -1.86 13.07 14.99
C ASP A 151 -1.87 12.73 13.51
N LYS A 152 -3.01 12.28 12.96
CA LYS A 152 -3.14 11.95 11.54
C LYS A 152 -2.86 13.14 10.63
N LYS A 153 -3.33 14.35 10.98
CA LYS A 153 -3.01 15.58 10.23
C LYS A 153 -1.52 15.86 10.23
N MET A 154 -0.86 15.77 11.40
CA MET A 154 0.57 16.00 11.55
C MET A 154 1.40 14.95 10.80
N ILE A 155 1.02 13.67 10.89
CA ILE A 155 1.66 12.56 10.16
C ILE A 155 1.51 12.79 8.65
N LYS A 156 0.30 13.10 8.18
CA LYS A 156 0.04 13.40 6.77
C LYS A 156 0.91 14.55 6.27
N ALA A 157 0.94 15.68 7.00
CA ALA A 157 1.76 16.82 6.65
C ALA A 157 3.26 16.48 6.59
N LYS A 158 3.77 15.65 7.51
CA LYS A 158 5.16 15.18 7.47
C LYS A 158 5.44 14.28 6.26
N LYS A 159 4.48 13.41 5.90
CA LYS A 159 4.60 12.52 4.75
C LYS A 159 4.64 13.32 3.43
N GLU A 160 3.69 14.24 3.27
CA GLU A 160 3.55 15.11 2.09
C GLU A 160 4.66 16.17 2.01
N GLY A 161 5.13 16.66 3.16
CA GLY A 161 6.19 17.66 3.28
C GLY A 161 7.60 17.19 2.95
N GLY A 162 7.76 16.03 2.30
CA GLY A 162 9.05 15.59 1.75
C GLY A 162 9.31 14.09 1.84
N MET A 163 8.64 13.35 2.72
CA MET A 163 8.88 11.91 2.86
C MET A 163 8.53 11.14 1.59
N TYR A 164 7.40 11.45 0.95
CA TYR A 164 7.02 10.80 -0.31
C TYR A 164 7.94 11.18 -1.46
N ALA A 165 8.35 12.45 -1.57
CA ALA A 165 9.28 12.89 -2.60
C ALA A 165 10.63 12.17 -2.47
N LYS A 166 11.16 12.08 -1.24
CA LYS A 166 12.36 11.30 -0.94
C LYS A 166 12.18 9.82 -1.27
N GLY A 167 11.06 9.23 -0.84
CA GLY A 167 10.73 7.84 -1.11
C GLY A 167 10.68 7.52 -2.60
N LYS A 168 10.07 8.40 -3.39
CA LYS A 168 10.04 8.29 -4.86
C LYS A 168 11.44 8.29 -5.45
N THR A 169 12.24 9.32 -5.15
CA THR A 169 13.60 9.45 -5.69
C THR A 169 14.46 8.23 -5.34
N VAL A 170 14.41 7.78 -4.09
CA VAL A 170 15.17 6.59 -3.65
C VAL A 170 14.67 5.32 -4.35
N TYR A 171 13.35 5.13 -4.47
CA TYR A 171 12.77 3.97 -5.14
C TYR A 171 13.18 3.90 -6.62
N GLU A 172 13.08 5.01 -7.34
CA GLU A 172 13.38 5.08 -8.77
C GLU A 172 14.87 4.88 -9.07
N THR A 173 15.76 5.20 -8.12
CA THR A 173 17.22 5.16 -8.33
C THR A 173 17.89 3.94 -7.72
N LYS A 174 17.35 3.36 -6.65
CA LYS A 174 18.03 2.34 -5.84
C LYS A 174 17.27 1.03 -5.67
N CYS A 175 16.05 0.91 -6.20
CA CYS A 175 15.21 -0.27 -5.99
C CYS A 175 14.78 -0.94 -7.29
N GLN A 176 14.67 -2.27 -7.25
CA GLN A 176 13.93 -3.01 -8.26
C GLN A 176 12.41 -2.73 -8.13
N LYS A 177 11.65 -3.00 -9.21
CA LYS A 177 10.19 -2.79 -9.21
C LYS A 177 9.49 -3.83 -8.34
N THR A 178 8.51 -3.40 -7.55
CA THR A 178 7.65 -4.28 -6.72
C THR A 178 6.25 -3.71 -6.58
N ASN A 179 5.22 -4.54 -6.41
CA ASN A 179 3.85 -4.04 -6.20
C ASN A 179 3.46 -4.06 -4.72
N ALA A 180 3.14 -2.89 -4.14
CA ALA A 180 2.76 -2.79 -2.73
C ALA A 180 1.52 -3.64 -2.37
N LYS A 181 0.61 -3.89 -3.34
CA LYS A 181 -0.62 -4.68 -3.13
C LYS A 181 -0.36 -6.17 -2.87
N GLU A 182 0.84 -6.67 -3.21
CA GLU A 182 1.22 -8.08 -2.97
C GLU A 182 1.54 -8.36 -1.51
N PHE A 183 1.70 -7.31 -0.69
CA PHE A 183 2.07 -7.43 0.70
C PHE A 183 0.88 -7.24 1.62
N ARG A 184 0.76 -8.11 2.63
CA ARG A 184 -0.32 -8.05 3.63
C ARG A 184 -0.32 -6.75 4.45
N ASN A 185 0.86 -6.16 4.68
CA ASN A 185 1.03 -4.94 5.46
C ASN A 185 2.34 -4.23 5.07
N ILE A 186 2.46 -2.96 5.46
CA ILE A 186 3.63 -2.13 5.17
C ILE A 186 4.93 -2.69 5.75
N ALA A 187 4.88 -3.38 6.89
CA ALA A 187 6.06 -4.02 7.48
C ALA A 187 6.62 -5.12 6.56
N SER A 188 5.74 -5.92 5.93
CA SER A 188 6.12 -6.97 4.97
C SER A 188 6.72 -6.37 3.70
N LEU A 189 6.11 -5.29 3.18
CA LEU A 189 6.67 -4.52 2.06
C LEU A 189 8.05 -3.98 2.41
N LYS A 190 8.20 -3.37 3.59
CA LYS A 190 9.46 -2.78 4.04
C LYS A 190 10.57 -3.81 4.20
N GLU A 191 10.24 -5.02 4.67
CA GLU A 191 11.19 -6.11 4.74
C GLU A 191 11.63 -6.59 3.35
N ASN A 192 10.69 -6.71 2.41
CA ASN A 192 11.03 -7.01 1.02
C ASN A 192 11.94 -5.93 0.40
N LEU A 193 11.68 -4.65 0.67
CA LEU A 193 12.49 -3.54 0.18
C LEU A 193 13.96 -3.62 0.63
N LYS A 194 14.29 -4.25 1.76
CA LYS A 194 15.69 -4.51 2.13
C LYS A 194 16.41 -5.44 1.15
N LYS A 195 15.67 -6.35 0.51
CA LYS A 195 16.21 -7.37 -0.39
C LYS A 195 16.37 -6.83 -1.81
N ILE A 196 15.47 -5.93 -2.22
CA ILE A 196 15.38 -5.44 -3.59
C ILE A 196 15.90 -4.01 -3.78
N CYS A 197 16.28 -3.32 -2.71
CA CYS A 197 16.86 -1.99 -2.75
C CYS A 197 18.27 -1.95 -2.16
N ASP A 198 19.15 -1.18 -2.77
CA ASP A 198 20.45 -0.84 -2.18
C ASP A 198 20.31 0.33 -1.19
N ILE A 199 19.68 0.05 -0.04
CA ILE A 199 19.40 1.03 1.02
C ILE A 199 19.90 0.50 2.36
N GLN A 200 20.89 1.19 2.94
CA GLN A 200 21.41 0.87 4.28
C GLN A 200 20.70 1.66 5.39
N ASN A 201 20.10 2.80 5.06
CA ASN A 201 19.47 3.69 6.03
C ASN A 201 17.96 3.39 6.18
N ASP A 202 17.54 2.95 7.37
CA ASP A 202 16.13 2.67 7.66
C ASP A 202 15.18 3.87 7.43
N GLY A 203 15.66 5.12 7.53
CA GLY A 203 14.86 6.31 7.19
C GLY A 203 14.57 6.43 5.69
N GLU A 204 15.52 6.05 4.82
CA GLU A 204 15.28 5.98 3.37
C GLU A 204 14.35 4.81 3.06
N LEU A 205 14.56 3.67 3.70
CA LEU A 205 13.72 2.48 3.56
C LEU A 205 12.27 2.77 3.97
N GLN A 206 12.07 3.50 5.08
CA GLN A 206 10.77 3.97 5.53
C GLN A 206 10.12 4.91 4.49
N ALA A 207 10.90 5.80 3.86
CA ALA A 207 10.40 6.73 2.86
C ALA A 207 9.88 5.99 1.63
N VAL A 208 10.64 5.01 1.14
CA VAL A 208 10.22 4.15 0.02
C VAL A 208 8.97 3.35 0.38
N ALA A 209 8.95 2.69 1.55
CA ALA A 209 7.81 1.90 1.99
C ALA A 209 6.53 2.76 2.06
N LEU A 210 6.60 3.95 2.64
CA LEU A 210 5.46 4.88 2.70
C LEU A 210 5.02 5.36 1.32
N TYR A 211 5.96 5.75 0.47
CA TYR A 211 5.67 6.20 -0.90
C TYR A 211 4.87 5.14 -1.67
N LEU A 212 5.31 3.88 -1.62
CA LEU A 212 4.66 2.78 -2.31
C LEU A 212 3.33 2.35 -1.66
N TRP A 213 3.31 2.26 -0.32
CA TRP A 213 2.15 1.77 0.42
C TRP A 213 0.95 2.73 0.34
N ASP A 214 1.20 4.02 0.49
CA ASP A 214 0.15 5.05 0.48
C ASP A 214 -0.30 5.40 -0.96
N ASN A 215 0.45 4.97 -1.98
CA ASN A 215 0.13 5.18 -3.40
C ASN A 215 0.28 3.88 -4.21
N PRO A 216 -0.56 2.86 -3.96
CA PRO A 216 -0.38 1.51 -4.52
C PRO A 216 -0.53 1.44 -6.04
N LYS A 217 -0.92 2.53 -6.70
CA LYS A 217 -1.01 2.66 -8.16
C LYS A 217 0.35 2.90 -8.84
N ILE A 218 1.42 3.22 -8.08
CA ILE A 218 2.75 3.51 -8.65
C ILE A 218 3.36 2.31 -9.39
N ASN A 219 2.97 1.09 -9.01
CA ASN A 219 3.43 -0.15 -9.64
C ASN A 219 2.28 -0.99 -10.20
N GLU A 220 1.11 -0.37 -10.45
CA GLU A 220 0.29 -0.86 -11.54
C GLU A 220 1.14 -0.68 -12.79
N GLN A 221 1.77 -1.76 -13.25
CA GLN A 221 2.33 -1.78 -14.58
C GLN A 221 1.24 -1.20 -15.48
N LYS A 222 1.50 -0.06 -16.11
CA LYS A 222 0.94 0.21 -17.44
C LYS A 222 1.55 -0.84 -18.36
N GLN A 223 1.21 -2.11 -18.14
CA GLN A 223 1.18 -3.06 -19.23
C GLN A 223 0.19 -2.42 -20.19
N SER A 224 0.66 -2.11 -21.41
CA SER A 224 -0.18 -1.55 -22.46
C SER A 224 -1.53 -2.24 -22.34
N SER A 225 -2.53 -1.48 -21.90
CA SER A 225 -3.80 -2.09 -21.61
C SER A 225 -4.44 -2.55 -22.90
N LYS A 226 -3.91 -2.19 -24.08
CA LYS A 226 -4.43 -2.57 -25.40
C LYS A 226 -3.85 -3.89 -25.90
N ILE A 227 -4.62 -4.61 -26.71
CA ILE A 227 -4.13 -5.74 -27.49
C ILE A 227 -3.08 -5.23 -28.49
N VAL A 228 -1.88 -5.81 -28.47
CA VAL A 228 -0.81 -5.51 -29.43
C VAL A 228 -0.85 -6.56 -30.51
N VAL A 229 -1.23 -6.14 -31.72
CA VAL A 229 -1.36 -7.01 -32.89
C VAL A 229 -0.02 -7.04 -33.63
N PRO A 230 0.54 -8.23 -33.93
CA PRO A 230 1.72 -8.35 -34.78
C PRO A 230 1.50 -7.76 -36.18
N LYS A 231 2.56 -7.23 -36.78
CA LYS A 231 2.48 -6.64 -38.12
C LYS A 231 2.11 -7.71 -39.16
N ASN A 232 1.18 -7.38 -40.07
CA ASN A 232 0.64 -8.27 -41.09
C ASN A 232 -0.11 -9.51 -40.55
N GLU A 233 -0.51 -9.51 -39.28
CA GLU A 233 -1.33 -10.59 -38.72
C GLU A 233 -2.70 -10.62 -39.39
N LYS A 234 -3.17 -11.81 -39.76
CA LYS A 234 -4.44 -11.98 -40.48
C LYS A 234 -5.47 -12.67 -39.61
N CYS A 235 -6.70 -12.16 -39.66
CA CYS A 235 -7.83 -12.83 -39.04
C CYS A 235 -8.04 -14.22 -39.68
N PRO A 236 -8.10 -15.31 -38.91
CA PRO A 236 -8.27 -16.66 -39.45
C PRO A 236 -9.68 -16.93 -40.00
N VAL A 237 -10.62 -15.99 -39.84
CA VAL A 237 -12.00 -16.10 -40.30
C VAL A 237 -12.22 -15.32 -41.60
N CYS A 238 -11.97 -14.01 -41.63
CA CYS A 238 -12.18 -13.17 -42.81
C CYS A 238 -10.92 -12.94 -43.67
N GLY A 239 -9.72 -13.21 -43.15
CA GLY A 239 -8.45 -12.95 -43.84
C GLY A 239 -7.97 -11.50 -43.82
N MET A 240 -8.69 -10.60 -43.14
CA MET A 240 -8.32 -9.17 -43.00
C MET A 240 -7.06 -9.01 -42.15
N TYR A 241 -6.25 -7.98 -42.45
CA TYR A 241 -5.10 -7.59 -41.65
C TYR A 241 -5.56 -6.89 -40.36
N VAL A 242 -5.37 -7.56 -39.22
CA VAL A 242 -5.86 -7.09 -37.91
C VAL A 242 -5.09 -5.85 -37.44
N ASP A 243 -3.81 -5.73 -37.82
CA ASP A 243 -2.95 -4.58 -37.48
C ASP A 243 -3.41 -3.26 -38.12
N LYS A 244 -4.31 -3.31 -39.11
CA LYS A 244 -4.96 -2.14 -39.71
C LYS A 244 -6.14 -1.62 -38.87
N HIS A 245 -6.70 -2.44 -38.01
CA HIS A 245 -7.84 -2.11 -37.15
C HIS A 245 -7.59 -2.50 -35.67
N PRO A 246 -6.48 -2.06 -35.06
CA PRO A 246 -6.03 -2.58 -33.76
C PRO A 246 -6.97 -2.24 -32.59
N ASN A 247 -7.84 -1.23 -32.74
CA ASN A 247 -8.81 -0.85 -31.71
C ASN A 247 -9.99 -1.84 -31.60
N TRP A 248 -10.23 -2.63 -32.65
CA TRP A 248 -11.28 -3.65 -32.70
C TRP A 248 -10.76 -5.05 -32.39
N ALA A 249 -9.44 -5.17 -32.22
CA ALA A 249 -8.79 -6.46 -32.13
C ALA A 249 -9.34 -7.29 -30.96
N ALA A 250 -9.53 -8.57 -31.22
CA ALA A 250 -9.72 -9.60 -30.22
C ALA A 250 -8.60 -10.65 -30.36
N VAL A 251 -8.30 -11.37 -29.28
CA VAL A 251 -7.20 -12.33 -29.25
C VAL A 251 -7.56 -13.57 -28.44
N ILE A 252 -7.23 -14.73 -28.99
CA ILE A 252 -7.16 -16.00 -28.27
C ILE A 252 -5.67 -16.29 -28.07
N GLU A 253 -5.15 -16.04 -26.87
CA GLU A 253 -3.72 -16.18 -26.59
C GLU A 253 -3.28 -17.63 -26.44
N ASP A 254 -4.20 -18.56 -26.19
CA ASP A 254 -3.89 -20.00 -26.15
C ASP A 254 -3.26 -20.49 -27.46
N GLU A 255 -3.68 -19.91 -28.59
CA GLU A 255 -3.23 -20.28 -29.94
C GLU A 255 -2.56 -19.13 -30.70
N ASN A 256 -2.35 -17.98 -30.03
CA ASN A 256 -1.85 -16.73 -30.63
C ASN A 256 -2.65 -16.28 -31.87
N LEU A 257 -3.98 -16.42 -31.81
CA LEU A 257 -4.87 -16.02 -32.90
C LEU A 257 -5.44 -14.63 -32.65
N TYR A 258 -5.37 -13.77 -33.67
CA TYR A 258 -5.88 -12.42 -33.62
C TYR A 258 -7.05 -12.27 -34.59
N PHE A 259 -8.06 -11.51 -34.18
CA PHE A 259 -9.29 -11.28 -34.93
C PHE A 259 -9.49 -9.78 -35.08
N ASP A 260 -10.01 -9.38 -36.22
CA ASP A 260 -10.36 -7.99 -36.56
C ASP A 260 -11.62 -7.51 -35.83
N GLY A 261 -12.37 -8.40 -35.18
CA GLY A 261 -13.52 -8.07 -34.36
C GLY A 261 -13.95 -9.24 -33.47
N VAL A 262 -14.90 -8.97 -32.57
CA VAL A 262 -15.44 -9.96 -31.64
C VAL A 262 -16.30 -10.99 -32.39
N LYS A 263 -17.07 -10.57 -33.39
CA LYS A 263 -17.89 -11.44 -34.24
C LYS A 263 -17.09 -12.58 -34.85
N ASP A 264 -15.94 -12.26 -35.44
CA ASP A 264 -15.09 -13.27 -36.07
C ASP A 264 -14.43 -14.19 -35.03
N MET A 265 -14.01 -13.66 -33.89
CA MET A 265 -13.53 -14.49 -32.76
C MET A 265 -14.62 -15.48 -32.31
N MET A 266 -15.88 -15.04 -32.17
CA MET A 266 -16.97 -15.91 -31.74
C MET A 266 -17.33 -16.97 -32.77
N LYS A 267 -17.31 -16.63 -34.07
CA LYS A 267 -17.46 -17.62 -35.16
C LYS A 267 -16.41 -18.72 -35.07
N TYR A 268 -15.15 -18.35 -34.78
CA TYR A 268 -14.07 -19.31 -34.61
C TYR A 268 -14.29 -20.20 -33.39
N ILE A 269 -14.60 -19.62 -32.22
CA ILE A 269 -14.83 -20.35 -30.98
C ILE A 269 -15.95 -21.39 -31.12
N LEU A 270 -17.09 -21.01 -31.72
CA LEU A 270 -18.23 -21.90 -31.90
C LEU A 270 -17.93 -23.03 -32.90
N LYS A 271 -17.20 -22.74 -33.98
CA LYS A 271 -16.79 -23.73 -34.98
C LYS A 271 -15.84 -24.79 -34.41
N GLU A 272 -14.86 -24.38 -33.61
CA GLU A 272 -13.84 -25.26 -33.04
C GLU A 272 -14.41 -26.20 -31.96
N LYS A 273 -15.56 -25.87 -31.37
CA LYS A 273 -16.24 -26.66 -30.31
C LYS A 273 -15.32 -27.03 -29.14
N LYS A 274 -14.32 -26.19 -28.87
CA LYS A 274 -13.35 -26.36 -27.77
C LYS A 274 -13.35 -25.12 -26.87
N ALA A 275 -13.01 -25.33 -25.60
CA ALA A 275 -12.88 -24.24 -24.64
C ALA A 275 -11.49 -23.61 -24.74
N PHE A 276 -11.46 -22.28 -24.80
CA PHE A 276 -10.25 -21.47 -24.70
C PHE A 276 -10.22 -20.80 -23.34
N GLU A 277 -9.08 -20.76 -22.67
CA GLU A 277 -8.95 -20.16 -21.34
C GLU A 277 -8.58 -18.68 -21.43
N LYS A 278 -7.69 -18.32 -22.36
CA LYS A 278 -7.13 -16.98 -22.51
C LYS A 278 -7.73 -16.27 -23.71
N VAL A 279 -8.95 -15.79 -23.54
CA VAL A 279 -9.71 -15.06 -24.56
C VAL A 279 -9.90 -13.61 -24.14
N PHE A 280 -9.52 -12.67 -24.98
CA PHE A 280 -9.56 -11.24 -24.67
C PHE A 280 -10.09 -10.40 -25.82
N VAL A 281 -10.77 -9.31 -25.47
CA VAL A 281 -11.34 -8.33 -26.40
C VAL A 281 -10.90 -6.92 -26.03
N SER A 282 -10.96 -5.99 -26.98
CA SER A 282 -10.65 -4.57 -26.74
C SER A 282 -11.90 -3.81 -26.31
N ASP A 283 -11.97 -3.40 -25.03
CA ASP A 283 -13.03 -2.53 -24.50
C ASP A 283 -13.25 -1.31 -25.38
N TYR A 284 -14.48 -1.03 -25.77
CA TYR A 284 -14.78 0.00 -26.78
C TYR A 284 -14.38 1.41 -26.35
N TYR A 285 -14.62 1.80 -25.10
CA TYR A 285 -14.33 3.16 -24.63
C TYR A 285 -12.87 3.37 -24.24
N LYS A 286 -12.29 2.39 -23.56
CA LYS A 286 -10.95 2.50 -22.94
C LYS A 286 -9.86 1.89 -23.82
N LEU A 287 -10.25 1.14 -24.85
CA LEU A 287 -9.37 0.34 -25.72
C LEU A 287 -8.53 -0.65 -24.93
N LYS A 288 -9.04 -1.09 -23.77
CA LYS A 288 -8.37 -2.00 -22.85
C LYS A 288 -8.71 -3.45 -23.21
N LYS A 289 -7.70 -4.29 -23.42
CA LYS A 289 -7.69 -5.75 -23.29
C LYS A 289 -8.38 -6.14 -21.99
N ILE A 290 -9.59 -6.66 -22.12
CA ILE A 290 -10.41 -7.20 -21.04
C ILE A 290 -10.67 -8.68 -21.30
N ASP A 291 -10.95 -9.43 -20.22
CA ASP A 291 -11.38 -10.82 -20.31
C ASP A 291 -12.72 -10.88 -21.06
N ALA A 292 -12.75 -11.62 -22.18
CA ALA A 292 -13.93 -11.75 -23.01
C ALA A 292 -15.09 -12.44 -22.27
N LYS A 293 -14.80 -13.44 -21.44
CA LYS A 293 -15.82 -14.22 -20.75
C LYS A 293 -16.55 -13.41 -19.67
N ALA A 294 -15.92 -12.36 -19.16
CA ALA A 294 -16.47 -11.46 -18.15
C ALA A 294 -17.09 -10.17 -18.73
N ALA A 295 -16.92 -9.93 -20.03
CA ALA A 295 -17.39 -8.71 -20.69
C ALA A 295 -18.89 -8.72 -21.02
N PHE A 296 -19.41 -7.53 -21.32
CA PHE A 296 -20.76 -7.30 -21.82
C PHE A 296 -20.69 -6.83 -23.26
N TYR A 297 -21.61 -7.30 -24.10
CA TYR A 297 -21.59 -7.03 -25.54
C TYR A 297 -22.89 -6.35 -25.96
N VAL A 298 -22.78 -5.19 -26.61
CA VAL A 298 -23.94 -4.52 -27.21
C VAL A 298 -24.04 -4.93 -28.67
N ILE A 299 -25.26 -5.27 -29.11
CA ILE A 299 -25.55 -5.62 -30.50
C ILE A 299 -26.64 -4.74 -31.09
N GLY A 300 -26.64 -4.63 -32.42
CA GLY A 300 -27.64 -3.88 -33.18
C GLY A 300 -27.53 -2.37 -33.01
N SER A 301 -26.36 -1.87 -32.64
CA SER A 301 -26.04 -0.44 -32.60
C SER A 301 -25.79 0.16 -33.98
N ASP A 302 -25.74 1.48 -34.08
CA ASP A 302 -25.32 2.23 -35.27
C ASP A 302 -23.79 2.34 -35.46
N VAL A 303 -23.00 1.76 -34.55
CA VAL A 303 -21.54 1.65 -34.66
C VAL A 303 -21.15 0.32 -35.30
N TYR A 304 -20.28 0.40 -36.31
CA TYR A 304 -19.78 -0.75 -37.06
C TYR A 304 -18.34 -1.09 -36.72
N GLY A 305 -18.04 -2.39 -36.61
CA GLY A 305 -16.69 -2.92 -36.65
C GLY A 305 -16.15 -3.02 -38.09
N PRO A 306 -14.93 -3.55 -38.30
CA PRO A 306 -14.32 -3.66 -39.62
C PRO A 306 -15.17 -4.44 -40.65
N MET A 307 -16.04 -5.33 -40.16
CA MET A 307 -16.91 -6.21 -40.95
C MET A 307 -18.41 -5.90 -40.77
N GLY A 308 -18.77 -4.65 -40.47
CA GLY A 308 -20.16 -4.20 -40.32
C GLY A 308 -20.69 -4.37 -38.91
N ASN A 309 -21.93 -4.88 -38.75
CA ASN A 309 -22.55 -5.07 -37.43
C ASN A 309 -21.65 -5.91 -36.54
N GLU A 310 -21.52 -5.52 -35.27
CA GLU A 310 -20.51 -6.07 -34.38
C GLU A 310 -21.05 -6.27 -32.97
N LEU A 311 -20.41 -7.18 -32.23
CA LEU A 311 -20.54 -7.37 -30.79
C LEU A 311 -19.61 -6.37 -30.08
N ILE A 312 -20.14 -5.22 -29.69
CA ILE A 312 -19.33 -4.15 -29.09
C ILE A 312 -19.02 -4.46 -27.61
N PRO A 313 -17.75 -4.70 -27.22
CA PRO A 313 -17.41 -5.18 -25.88
C PRO A 313 -17.21 -4.05 -24.85
N PHE A 314 -17.66 -4.29 -23.62
CA PHE A 314 -17.52 -3.40 -22.48
C PHE A 314 -17.10 -4.16 -21.22
N GLU A 315 -16.18 -3.57 -20.45
CA GLU A 315 -15.72 -4.08 -19.16
C GLU A 315 -16.86 -4.11 -18.13
N THR A 316 -17.79 -3.15 -18.21
CA THR A 316 -18.89 -3.04 -17.25
C THR A 316 -20.25 -2.94 -17.92
N LYS A 317 -21.26 -3.51 -17.25
CA LYS A 317 -22.66 -3.45 -17.70
C LYS A 317 -23.17 -2.01 -17.83
N ASN A 318 -22.74 -1.11 -16.95
CA ASN A 318 -23.17 0.29 -16.99
C ASN A 318 -22.65 0.99 -18.25
N GLU A 319 -21.42 0.72 -18.66
CA GLU A 319 -20.85 1.26 -19.91
C GLU A 319 -21.60 0.72 -21.14
N ALA A 320 -21.93 -0.58 -21.16
CA ALA A 320 -22.76 -1.16 -22.21
C ALA A 320 -24.16 -0.53 -22.27
N ILE A 321 -24.79 -0.25 -21.12
CA ILE A 321 -26.09 0.42 -21.05
C ILE A 321 -26.01 1.86 -21.58
N THR A 322 -24.97 2.60 -21.20
CA THR A 322 -24.75 3.95 -21.71
C THR A 322 -24.55 3.92 -23.22
N PHE A 323 -23.68 3.05 -23.72
CA PHE A 323 -23.44 2.90 -25.15
C PHE A 323 -24.71 2.54 -25.92
N ALA A 324 -25.50 1.57 -25.44
CA ALA A 324 -26.73 1.16 -26.10
C ALA A 324 -27.74 2.32 -26.22
N LYS A 325 -27.80 3.22 -25.22
CA LYS A 325 -28.64 4.43 -25.28
C LYS A 325 -28.12 5.42 -26.30
N ASP A 326 -26.80 5.64 -26.34
CA ASP A 326 -26.17 6.65 -27.18
C ASP A 326 -26.10 6.23 -28.66
N HIS A 327 -26.05 4.92 -28.92
CA HIS A 327 -25.79 4.32 -30.23
C HIS A 327 -26.88 3.37 -30.71
N ASN A 328 -28.10 3.53 -30.20
CA ASN A 328 -29.28 2.75 -30.62
C ASN A 328 -29.07 1.22 -30.50
N GLY A 329 -28.30 0.77 -29.51
CA GLY A 329 -28.05 -0.65 -29.25
C GLY A 329 -29.35 -1.37 -28.88
N LYS A 330 -29.63 -2.49 -29.54
CA LYS A 330 -30.89 -3.24 -29.39
C LYS A 330 -30.88 -4.20 -28.21
N MET A 331 -29.73 -4.83 -27.95
CA MET A 331 -29.61 -5.85 -26.91
C MET A 331 -28.21 -5.83 -26.29
N ILE A 332 -28.15 -6.18 -25.00
CA ILE A 332 -26.91 -6.38 -24.26
C ILE A 332 -26.86 -7.85 -23.86
N VAL A 333 -25.81 -8.55 -24.29
CA VAL A 333 -25.59 -9.98 -24.01
C VAL A 333 -24.26 -10.19 -23.30
N THR A 334 -24.14 -11.33 -22.62
CA THR A 334 -22.89 -11.85 -22.05
C THR A 334 -22.25 -12.84 -23.00
N PHE A 335 -20.97 -13.16 -22.77
CA PHE A 335 -20.22 -14.10 -23.60
C PHE A 335 -20.93 -15.45 -23.82
N LYS A 336 -21.61 -15.97 -22.79
CA LYS A 336 -22.30 -17.26 -22.83
C LYS A 336 -23.61 -17.25 -23.62
N GLU A 337 -24.18 -16.07 -23.84
CA GLU A 337 -25.46 -15.88 -24.55
C GLU A 337 -25.23 -15.70 -26.06
N ILE A 338 -23.98 -15.66 -26.52
CA ILE A 338 -23.63 -15.55 -27.93
C ILE A 338 -23.56 -16.97 -28.53
N ASP A 339 -24.55 -17.32 -29.33
CA ASP A 339 -24.65 -18.58 -30.06
C ASP A 339 -24.59 -18.39 -31.58
N GLU A 340 -24.62 -19.49 -32.35
CA GLU A 340 -24.54 -19.44 -33.82
C GLU A 340 -25.69 -18.64 -34.43
N LYS A 341 -26.90 -18.79 -33.87
CA LYS A 341 -28.10 -18.08 -34.33
C LYS A 341 -27.95 -16.57 -34.15
N LEU A 342 -27.45 -16.13 -32.99
CA LEU A 342 -27.22 -14.71 -32.74
C LEU A 342 -26.21 -14.11 -33.73
N LEU A 343 -25.16 -14.85 -34.09
CA LEU A 343 -24.15 -14.39 -35.04
C LEU A 343 -24.65 -14.32 -36.48
N GLU A 344 -25.60 -15.17 -36.87
CA GLU A 344 -26.24 -15.14 -38.19
C GLU A 344 -27.12 -13.88 -38.39
N GLU A 345 -27.63 -13.32 -37.29
CA GLU A 345 -28.44 -12.10 -37.29
C GLU A 345 -27.59 -10.80 -37.34
N LEU A 346 -26.24 -10.89 -37.34
CA LEU A 346 -25.29 -9.76 -37.28
C LEU A 346 -24.58 -9.41 -38.60
#